data_AF-A0A8T5TNN4-F1
#
_entry.id   AF-A0A8T5TNN4-F1
#
_cell.length_a   1.000
_cell.length_b   1.000
_cell.length_c   1.000
_cell.angle_alpha   90.00
_cell.angle_beta   90.00
_cell.angle_gamma   90.00
#
_symmetry.space_group_name_H-M   'P 1'
#
loop_
_entity.id
_entity.type
_entity.pdbx_description
1 polymer ?
#
loop_
_entity_poly.entity_id
_entity_poly.type
_entity_poly.pdbx_seq_one_letter_code
_entity_poly.pdbx_strand_id
1 'polypeptide(L)'
;MIKNQIIFEKKLHTTRYSNGQLALFVEDYDGEPIAELSIMHDPVELASDEFILKDYSENEELAQEFIDTGLVTPLDRFVLIGAHLCPICKIES
;
A
#
# COMPACT_ATOMS: atom_id res chain seq x y z
N MET A 1 1.37 20.93 -30.96
CA MET A 1 2.22 20.39 -29.87
C MET A 1 1.63 19.06 -29.47
N ILE A 2 2.29 17.95 -29.81
CA ILE A 2 1.84 16.62 -29.41
C ILE A 2 2.30 16.45 -27.96
N LYS A 3 1.35 16.38 -27.03
CA LYS A 3 1.66 15.98 -25.65
C LYS A 3 1.76 14.46 -25.67
N ASN A 4 2.96 13.91 -25.72
CA ASN A 4 3.16 12.50 -25.41
C ASN A 4 2.84 12.35 -23.91
N GLN A 5 1.71 11.73 -23.58
CA GLN A 5 1.44 11.22 -22.24
C GLN A 5 1.95 9.78 -22.22
N ILE A 6 3.06 9.55 -21.51
CA ILE A 6 3.47 8.20 -21.16
C ILE A 6 2.62 7.84 -19.94
N ILE A 7 1.70 6.89 -20.10
CA ILE A 7 0.93 6.33 -19.00
C ILE A 7 1.74 5.12 -18.52
N PHE A 8 2.35 5.23 -17.34
CA PHE A 8 2.94 4.07 -16.68
C PHE A 8 1.81 3.34 -15.95
N GLU A 9 1.40 2.18 -16.47
CA GLU A 9 0.47 1.30 -15.75
C GLU A 9 1.23 0.69 -14.55
N LYS A 10 0.73 0.94 -13.35
CA LYS A 10 1.21 0.35 -12.09
C LYS A 10 0.20 -0.70 -11.63
N LYS A 11 0.67 -1.76 -10.97
CA LYS A 11 -0.17 -2.85 -10.46
C LYS A 11 0.03 -3.01 -8.96
N LEU A 12 -1.03 -3.38 -8.25
CA LEU A 12 -0.92 -3.86 -6.88
C LEU A 12 -0.71 -5.37 -6.89
N HIS A 13 0.34 -5.80 -6.20
CA HIS A 13 0.60 -7.20 -5.91
C HIS A 13 0.43 -7.45 -4.41
N THR A 14 -0.29 -8.51 -4.06
CA THR A 14 -0.52 -8.91 -2.67
C THR A 14 0.12 -10.26 -2.37
N THR A 15 0.77 -10.35 -1.22
CA THR A 15 1.26 -11.61 -0.63
C THR A 15 1.07 -11.59 0.88
N ARG A 16 1.76 -12.46 1.62
CA ARG A 16 1.71 -12.53 3.08
C ARG A 16 3.11 -12.46 3.69
N TYR A 17 3.24 -11.68 4.75
CA TYR A 17 4.41 -11.75 5.61
C TYR A 17 4.44 -13.08 6.37
N SER A 18 5.58 -13.38 7.02
CA SER A 18 5.75 -14.60 7.81
C SER A 18 4.78 -14.71 8.99
N ASN A 19 4.28 -13.59 9.49
CA ASN A 19 3.27 -13.53 10.56
C ASN A 19 1.81 -13.63 10.05
N GLY A 20 1.62 -13.77 8.73
CA GLY A 20 0.30 -13.87 8.09
C GLY A 20 -0.37 -12.54 7.75
N GLN A 21 0.21 -11.39 8.12
CA GLN A 21 -0.30 -10.07 7.73
C GLN A 21 -0.19 -9.87 6.22
N LEU A 22 -1.11 -9.09 5.66
CA LEU A 22 -1.12 -8.75 4.24
C LEU A 22 0.10 -7.89 3.90
N ALA A 23 0.83 -8.31 2.87
CA ALA A 23 1.92 -7.54 2.29
C ALA A 23 1.48 -6.98 0.92
N LEU A 24 1.68 -5.69 0.71
CA LEU A 24 1.23 -4.96 -0.48
C LEU A 24 2.42 -4.32 -1.19
N PHE A 25 2.59 -4.66 -2.46
CA PHE A 25 3.65 -4.15 -3.32
C PHE A 25 3.05 -3.44 -4.53
N VAL A 26 3.75 -2.42 -5.00
CA VAL A 26 3.50 -1.76 -6.28
C VAL A 26 4.50 -2.33 -7.27
N GLU A 27 4.01 -2.87 -8.37
CA GLU A 27 4.81 -3.35 -9.48
C GLU A 27 4.63 -2.42 -10.68
N ASP A 28 5.66 -2.32 -11.52
CA ASP A 28 5.53 -1.71 -12.83
C ASP A 28 4.78 -2.63 -13.83
N TYR A 29 4.71 -2.22 -15.09
CA TYR A 29 4.02 -2.99 -16.11
C TYR A 29 4.75 -4.31 -16.46
N ASP A 30 6.07 -4.38 -16.25
CA ASP A 30 6.94 -5.54 -16.45
C ASP A 30 6.91 -6.50 -15.25
N GLY A 31 6.30 -6.08 -14.13
CA GLY A 31 6.20 -6.87 -12.89
C GLY A 31 7.36 -6.64 -11.93
N GLU A 32 8.19 -5.63 -12.17
CA GLU A 32 9.29 -5.29 -11.27
C GLU A 32 8.76 -4.48 -10.06
N PRO A 33 9.17 -4.82 -8.83
CA PRO A 33 8.69 -4.14 -7.64
C PRO A 33 9.25 -2.71 -7.57
N ILE A 34 8.35 -1.72 -7.58
CA ILE A 34 8.67 -0.30 -7.43
C ILE A 34 8.67 0.08 -5.94
N ALA A 35 7.70 -0.40 -5.18
CA ALA A 35 7.52 -0.01 -3.79
C ALA A 35 6.83 -1.10 -2.97
N GLU A 36 7.11 -1.11 -1.67
CA GLU A 36 6.35 -1.85 -0.67
C GLU A 36 5.51 -0.84 0.13
N LEU A 37 4.18 -0.97 0.08
CA LEU A 37 3.24 -0.05 0.72
C LEU A 37 2.78 -0.54 2.10
N SER A 38 3.17 -1.74 2.54
CA SER A 38 2.77 -2.28 3.84
C SER A 38 3.92 -2.34 4.83
N ILE A 39 3.59 -2.41 6.11
CA ILE A 39 4.53 -2.71 7.19
C ILE A 39 4.02 -3.93 7.97
N MET A 40 4.91 -4.90 8.19
CA MET A 40 4.68 -5.99 9.14
C MET A 40 4.86 -5.50 10.59
N HIS A 41 3.85 -5.69 11.44
CA HIS A 41 3.95 -5.37 12.86
C HIS A 41 3.16 -6.38 13.72
N ASP A 42 3.87 -7.35 14.31
CA ASP A 42 3.29 -8.47 15.07
C ASP A 42 2.27 -8.08 16.18
N PRO A 43 2.42 -6.96 16.90
CA PRO A 43 1.47 -6.60 17.96
C PRO A 43 0.07 -6.17 17.49
N VAL A 44 -0.15 -6.01 16.18
CA VAL A 44 -1.43 -5.52 15.63
C VAL A 44 -2.24 -6.66 15.04
N GLU A 45 -3.45 -6.83 15.55
CA GLU A 45 -4.45 -7.68 14.92
C GLU A 45 -5.06 -6.96 13.72
N LEU A 46 -4.93 -7.57 12.55
CA LEU A 46 -5.45 -7.10 11.27
C LEU A 46 -6.36 -8.17 10.68
N ALA A 47 -7.46 -7.76 10.06
CA ALA A 47 -8.24 -8.67 9.23
C ALA A 47 -7.44 -9.14 8.01
N SER A 48 -7.91 -10.19 7.32
CA SER A 48 -7.18 -10.78 6.19
C SER A 48 -6.96 -9.81 5.02
N ASP A 49 -7.83 -8.82 4.87
CA ASP A 49 -7.80 -7.77 3.84
C ASP A 49 -7.21 -6.44 4.36
N GLU A 50 -6.78 -6.38 5.62
CA GLU A 50 -6.20 -5.20 6.25
C GLU A 50 -4.68 -5.23 6.25
N PHE A 51 -4.07 -4.05 6.14
CA PHE A 51 -2.63 -3.86 6.23
C PHE A 51 -2.31 -2.50 6.88
N ILE A 52 -1.11 -2.37 7.43
CA ILE A 52 -0.60 -1.08 7.93
C ILE A 52 0.05 -0.38 6.75
N LEU A 53 -0.48 0.77 6.34
CA LEU A 53 0.05 1.52 5.21
C LEU A 53 1.34 2.24 5.60
N LYS A 54 2.36 2.06 4.75
CA LYS A 54 3.64 2.73 4.78
C LYS A 54 3.55 4.05 4.03
N ASP A 55 2.95 5.05 4.65
CA ASP A 55 2.72 6.39 4.09
C ASP A 55 3.93 7.34 4.23
N TYR A 56 5.15 6.81 4.39
CA TYR A 56 6.35 7.63 4.37
C TYR A 56 6.49 8.36 3.03
N SER A 57 7.14 9.53 3.02
CA SER A 57 7.20 10.49 1.90
C SER A 57 7.55 9.93 0.52
N GLU A 58 8.26 8.80 0.44
CA GLU A 58 8.60 8.14 -0.84
C GLU A 58 7.43 7.37 -1.47
N ASN A 59 6.46 6.95 -0.65
CA ASN A 59 5.33 6.12 -1.05
C ASN A 59 4.00 6.88 -1.03
N GLU A 60 3.97 8.12 -0.52
CA GLU A 60 2.74 8.89 -0.32
C GLU A 60 1.95 9.08 -1.63
N GLU A 61 2.63 9.48 -2.71
CA GLU A 61 2.00 9.65 -4.02
C GLU A 61 1.46 8.32 -4.57
N LEU A 62 2.20 7.22 -4.40
CA LEU A 62 1.78 5.89 -4.84
C LEU A 62 0.56 5.40 -4.06
N ALA A 63 0.59 5.56 -2.73
CA ALA A 63 -0.52 5.20 -1.88
C ALA A 63 -1.77 6.00 -2.24
N GLN A 64 -1.62 7.31 -2.46
CA GLN A 64 -2.74 8.18 -2.83
C GLN A 64 -3.35 7.81 -4.18
N GLU A 65 -2.54 7.46 -5.18
CA GLU A 65 -3.05 6.95 -6.47
C GLU A 65 -3.99 5.74 -6.28
N PHE A 66 -3.59 4.76 -5.45
CA PHE A 66 -4.43 3.59 -5.20
C PHE A 66 -5.67 3.89 -4.35
N ILE A 67 -5.58 4.83 -3.42
CA ILE A 67 -6.74 5.32 -2.66
C ILE A 67 -7.74 6.00 -3.59
N ASP A 68 -7.27 6.85 -4.50
CA ASP A 68 -8.12 7.58 -5.46
C ASP A 68 -8.84 6.65 -6.43
N THR A 69 -8.24 5.50 -6.77
CA THR A 69 -8.90 4.45 -7.57
C THR A 69 -9.93 3.62 -6.78
N GLY A 70 -9.93 3.71 -5.45
CA GLY A 70 -10.76 2.88 -4.56
C GLY A 70 -10.24 1.46 -4.36
N LEU A 71 -9.02 1.14 -4.81
CA LEU A 71 -8.38 -0.16 -4.55
C LEU A 71 -7.89 -0.27 -3.10
N VAL A 72 -7.56 0.86 -2.47
CA VAL A 72 -7.15 0.95 -1.06
C VAL A 72 -8.10 1.88 -0.32
N THR A 73 -8.65 1.40 0.79
CA THR A 73 -9.55 2.16 1.66
C THR A 73 -8.88 2.41 3.01
N PRO A 74 -8.50 3.65 3.36
CA PRO A 74 -8.08 3.98 4.71
C PRO A 74 -9.21 3.73 5.72
N LEU A 75 -8.86 3.17 6.87
CA LEU A 75 -9.77 2.99 7.99
C LEU A 75 -9.54 4.09 9.03
N ASP A 76 -10.54 4.38 9.86
CA ASP A 76 -10.42 5.27 11.03
C ASP A 76 -9.64 4.58 12.18
N ARG A 77 -8.56 3.86 11.86
CA ARG A 77 -7.71 3.10 12.77
C ARG A 77 -6.25 3.37 12.42
N PHE A 78 -5.43 3.52 13.46
CA PHE A 78 -4.02 3.86 13.34
C PHE A 78 -3.19 3.03 14.31
N VAL A 79 -1.93 2.81 13.96
CA VAL A 79 -0.92 2.20 14.82
C VAL A 79 0.28 3.13 14.93
N LEU A 80 0.81 3.28 16.15
CA LEU A 80 2.08 3.99 16.36
C LEU A 80 3.24 3.00 16.20
N ILE A 81 4.05 3.18 15.15
CA ILE A 81 5.28 2.40 14.93
C ILE A 81 6.47 3.34 15.12
N GLY A 82 7.21 3.14 16.21
CA GLY A 82 8.25 4.08 16.62
C GLY A 82 7.65 5.45 16.94
N ALA A 83 7.96 6.47 16.13
CA ALA A 83 7.43 7.82 16.24
C ALA A 83 6.41 8.17 15.13
N HIS A 84 6.04 7.20 14.28
CA HIS A 84 5.16 7.42 13.14
C HIS A 84 3.78 6.82 13.39
N LEU A 85 2.74 7.62 13.16
CA LEU A 85 1.35 7.19 13.23
C LEU A 85 0.93 6.67 11.86
N CYS A 86 0.93 5.36 11.68
CA CYS A 86 0.62 4.72 10.41
C CYS A 86 -0.87 4.36 10.34
N PRO A 87 -1.57 4.70 9.24
CA PRO A 87 -2.96 4.30 9.06
C PRO A 87 -3.08 2.80 8.78
N ILE A 88 -4.17 2.21 9.24
CA ILE A 88 -4.58 0.88 8.82
C ILE A 88 -5.51 1.05 7.62
N CYS A 89 -5.22 0.34 6.54
CA CYS A 89 -5.99 0.36 5.32
C CYS A 89 -6.50 -1.04 5.01
N LYS A 90 -7.50 -1.11 4.14
CA LYS A 90 -8.04 -2.33 3.55
C LYS A 90 -7.81 -2.32 2.04
N ILE A 91 -7.57 -3.48 1.45
CA ILE A 91 -7.65 -3.66 -0.01
C ILE A 91 -9.07 -4.06 -0.44
N GLU A 92 -9.57 -3.44 -1.50
CA GLU A 92 -10.83 -3.84 -2.13
C GLU A 92 -10.55 -4.88 -3.22
N SER A 93 -11.30 -5.99 -3.22
CA SER A 93 -11.15 -7.13 -4.12
C SER A 93 -12.25 -7.20 -5.17
#